data_AF-A0A968W9S7-F1
#
_entry.id   AF-A0A968W9S7-F1
#
_cell.length_a   1.000
_cell.length_b   1.000
_cell.length_c   1.000
_cell.angle_alpha   90.00
_cell.angle_beta   90.00
_cell.angle_gamma   90.00
#
_symmetry.space_group_name_H-M   'P 1'
#
loop_
_entity.id
_entity.type
_entity.pdbx_description
1 polymer ?
#
loop_
_entity_poly.entity_id
_entity_poly.type
_entity_poly.pdbx_seq_one_letter_code
_entity_poly.pdbx_strand_id
1 'polypeptide(L)'
;MHSKLIGEIESQEIEEQTVAKYHGLLEKWVEIDTSERQGILAAYMALHISKAIGISPSDINMQQSIKYLGIDSLIAVKLRNKVRTDWLVDLAAVKFLDDFTVVNLVMLVDEQINNAREQDRESLNPKAINDDDWIDGEI
;
A
#
# COMPACT_ATOMS: atom_id res chain seq x y z
N MET A 1 -40.99 -4.15 0.27
CA MET A 1 -39.72 -4.11 1.02
C MET A 1 -38.54 -4.42 0.09
N HIS A 2 -38.29 -3.67 -1.00
CA HIS A 2 -37.15 -3.98 -1.88
C HIS A 2 -36.48 -2.69 -2.36
N SER A 3 -35.47 -2.21 -1.62
CA SER A 3 -34.55 -1.17 -2.08
C SER A 3 -33.26 -1.25 -1.25
N LYS A 4 -32.49 -2.32 -1.46
CA LYS A 4 -31.14 -2.45 -0.87
C LYS A 4 -30.11 -3.10 -1.80
N LEU A 5 -30.53 -3.62 -2.96
CA LEU A 5 -29.68 -4.44 -3.84
C LEU A 5 -28.90 -3.65 -4.92
N ILE A 6 -29.27 -2.40 -5.24
CA ILE A 6 -28.61 -1.68 -6.35
C ILE A 6 -27.29 -1.02 -5.93
N GLY A 7 -27.15 -0.56 -4.68
CA GLY A 7 -25.89 0.05 -4.21
C GLY A 7 -24.75 -0.94 -3.94
N GLU A 8 -25.08 -2.21 -3.70
CA GLU A 8 -24.12 -3.25 -3.32
C GLU A 8 -23.45 -3.87 -4.58
N ILE A 9 -24.18 -3.95 -5.70
CA ILE A 9 -23.68 -4.48 -6.97
C ILE A 9 -22.71 -3.49 -7.65
N GLU A 10 -23.02 -2.18 -7.65
CA GLU A 10 -22.12 -1.15 -8.21
C GLU A 10 -20.81 -1.01 -7.40
N SER A 11 -20.87 -1.24 -6.08
CA SER A 11 -19.68 -1.18 -5.22
C SER A 11 -18.75 -2.37 -5.47
N GLN A 12 -19.30 -3.57 -5.70
CA GLN A 12 -18.50 -4.77 -5.98
C GLN A 12 -17.86 -4.76 -7.37
N GLU A 13 -18.57 -4.27 -8.40
CA GLU A 13 -18.05 -4.25 -9.77
C GLU A 13 -16.96 -3.17 -9.98
N ILE A 14 -17.07 -2.03 -9.28
CA ILE A 14 -16.02 -1.01 -9.23
C ILE A 14 -14.80 -1.53 -8.44
N GLU A 15 -15.01 -2.24 -7.33
CA GLU A 15 -13.91 -2.85 -6.55
C GLU A 15 -13.19 -3.95 -7.34
N GLU A 16 -13.89 -4.88 -8.01
CA GLU A 16 -13.25 -5.96 -8.78
C GLU A 16 -12.45 -5.45 -9.99
N GLN A 17 -12.97 -4.47 -10.74
CA GLN A 17 -12.25 -3.88 -11.88
C GLN A 17 -11.06 -3.02 -11.43
N THR A 18 -11.19 -2.37 -10.28
CA THR A 18 -10.09 -1.66 -9.63
C THR A 18 -9.05 -2.69 -9.20
N VAL A 19 -9.40 -3.68 -8.38
CA VAL A 19 -8.48 -4.72 -7.92
C VAL A 19 -7.75 -5.40 -9.08
N ALA A 20 -8.43 -5.79 -10.16
CA ALA A 20 -7.80 -6.41 -11.33
C ALA A 20 -6.82 -5.47 -12.06
N LYS A 21 -7.20 -4.21 -12.29
CA LYS A 21 -6.32 -3.22 -12.93
C LYS A 21 -5.09 -2.92 -12.07
N TYR A 22 -5.28 -2.78 -10.75
CA TYR A 22 -4.19 -2.48 -9.82
C TYR A 22 -3.30 -3.70 -9.59
N HIS A 23 -3.85 -4.91 -9.56
CA HIS A 23 -3.07 -6.15 -9.56
C HIS A 23 -2.12 -6.20 -10.76
N GLY A 24 -2.58 -5.84 -11.96
CA GLY A 24 -1.72 -5.74 -13.15
C GLY A 24 -0.66 -4.63 -13.09
N LEU A 25 -0.92 -3.53 -12.36
CA LEU A 25 0.09 -2.48 -12.10
C LEU A 25 1.12 -2.94 -11.06
N LEU A 26 0.67 -3.63 -10.01
CA LEU A 26 1.52 -4.20 -8.97
C LEU A 26 2.35 -5.38 -9.50
N GLU A 27 1.83 -6.19 -10.43
CA GLU A 27 2.61 -7.24 -11.11
C GLU A 27 3.82 -6.66 -11.84
N LYS A 28 3.58 -5.62 -12.65
CA LYS A 28 4.64 -4.88 -13.33
C LYS A 28 5.61 -4.22 -12.37
N TRP A 29 5.16 -3.84 -11.17
CA TRP A 29 6.03 -3.28 -10.13
C TRP A 29 7.18 -4.22 -9.74
N VAL A 30 6.98 -5.55 -9.74
CA VAL A 30 8.05 -6.52 -9.41
C VAL A 30 9.04 -6.73 -10.54
N GLU A 31 8.65 -6.45 -11.78
CA GLU A 31 9.57 -6.48 -12.92
C GLU A 31 10.52 -5.27 -12.93
N ILE A 32 10.18 -4.22 -12.17
CA ILE A 32 11.01 -3.02 -12.03
C ILE A 32 12.12 -3.29 -11.01
N ASP A 33 13.35 -2.92 -11.37
CA ASP A 33 14.49 -2.99 -10.47
C ASP A 33 14.24 -2.24 -9.17
N THR A 34 14.71 -2.77 -8.04
CA THR A 34 14.49 -2.18 -6.71
C THR A 34 14.93 -0.72 -6.64
N SER A 35 16.06 -0.38 -7.27
CA SER A 35 16.54 1.02 -7.31
C SER A 35 15.60 1.94 -8.09
N GLU A 36 14.97 1.44 -9.14
CA GLU A 36 14.04 2.22 -9.95
C GLU A 36 12.70 2.39 -9.22
N ARG A 37 12.18 1.33 -8.58
CA ARG A 37 11.02 1.40 -7.68
C ARG A 37 11.19 2.43 -6.58
N GLN A 38 12.33 2.39 -5.90
CA GLN A 38 12.66 3.36 -4.86
C GLN A 38 12.75 4.77 -5.41
N GLY A 39 13.26 4.97 -6.63
CA GLY A 39 13.27 6.26 -7.31
C GLY A 39 11.86 6.81 -7.59
N ILE A 40 10.95 5.95 -8.05
CA ILE A 40 9.54 6.31 -8.30
C ILE A 40 8.84 6.68 -6.99
N LEU A 41 8.99 5.86 -5.95
CA LEU A 41 8.41 6.11 -4.63
C LEU A 41 9.00 7.37 -3.97
N ALA A 42 10.30 7.61 -4.16
CA ALA A 42 10.98 8.82 -3.69
C ALA A 42 10.38 10.07 -4.35
N ALA A 43 10.23 10.07 -5.67
CA ALA A 43 9.61 11.18 -6.39
C ALA A 43 8.14 11.39 -5.95
N TYR A 44 7.38 10.31 -5.77
CA TYR A 44 6.02 10.34 -5.25
C TYR A 44 5.96 10.97 -3.85
N MET A 45 6.77 10.49 -2.91
CA MET A 45 6.78 10.99 -1.53
C MET A 45 7.19 12.46 -1.49
N ALA A 46 8.25 12.85 -2.20
CA ALA A 46 8.68 14.25 -2.27
C ALA A 46 7.55 15.15 -2.79
N LEU A 47 6.86 14.75 -3.87
CA LEU A 47 5.76 15.51 -4.44
C LEU A 47 4.59 15.68 -3.47
N HIS A 48 4.20 14.63 -2.76
CA HIS A 48 3.03 14.67 -1.87
C HIS A 48 3.32 15.38 -0.55
N ILE A 49 4.52 15.17 0.01
CA ILE A 49 4.97 15.88 1.21
C ILE A 49 5.11 17.38 0.89
N SER A 50 5.76 17.74 -0.22
CA SER A 50 5.97 19.15 -0.58
C SER A 50 4.65 19.89 -0.79
N LYS A 51 3.66 19.25 -1.45
CA LYS A 51 2.31 19.80 -1.60
C LYS A 51 1.60 20.00 -0.26
N ALA A 52 1.82 19.10 0.69
CA ALA A 52 1.15 19.18 1.99
C ALA A 52 1.72 20.30 2.87
N ILE A 53 3.02 20.59 2.77
CA ILE A 53 3.70 21.63 3.55
C ILE A 53 3.90 22.95 2.78
N GLY A 54 3.57 22.99 1.48
CA GLY A 54 3.58 24.20 0.66
C GLY A 54 4.93 24.61 0.08
N ILE A 55 5.82 23.64 -0.21
CA ILE A 55 7.14 23.90 -0.82
C ILE A 55 7.33 23.15 -2.14
N SER A 56 8.42 23.43 -2.87
CA SER A 56 8.76 22.70 -4.09
C SER A 56 9.23 21.27 -3.75
N PRO A 57 8.90 20.25 -4.58
CA PRO A 57 9.44 18.90 -4.40
C PRO A 57 10.97 18.85 -4.41
N SER A 58 11.63 19.77 -5.13
CA SER A 58 13.09 19.91 -5.17
C SER A 58 13.70 20.35 -3.83
N ASP A 59 12.90 20.96 -2.96
CA ASP A 59 13.35 21.51 -1.69
C ASP A 59 13.22 20.47 -0.56
N ILE A 60 12.66 19.29 -0.86
CA ILE A 60 12.57 18.18 0.08
C ILE A 60 13.94 17.52 0.20
N ASN A 61 14.54 17.64 1.37
CA ASN A 61 15.70 16.83 1.73
C ASN A 61 15.26 15.42 2.12
N MET A 62 15.59 14.44 1.27
CA MET A 62 15.18 13.04 1.48
C MET A 62 15.76 12.40 2.74
N GLN A 63 16.90 12.91 3.22
CA GLN A 63 17.61 12.42 4.41
C GLN A 63 17.22 13.17 5.68
N GLN A 64 16.47 14.27 5.56
CA GLN A 64 15.96 14.99 6.72
C GLN A 64 14.80 14.21 7.33
N SER A 65 14.75 14.21 8.67
CA SER A 65 13.59 13.69 9.38
C SER A 65 12.35 14.54 9.08
N ILE A 66 11.27 13.85 8.72
CA ILE A 66 9.99 14.45 8.35
C ILE A 66 9.34 15.22 9.51
N LYS A 67 9.70 14.89 10.75
CA LYS A 67 9.25 15.59 11.96
C LYS A 67 9.60 17.08 11.93
N TYR A 68 10.70 17.44 11.27
CA TYR A 68 11.16 18.83 11.16
C TYR A 68 10.58 19.57 9.95
N LEU A 69 9.79 18.90 9.11
CA LEU A 69 9.16 19.51 7.92
C LEU A 69 7.83 20.22 8.24
N GLY A 70 7.40 20.23 9.50
CA GLY A 70 6.12 20.80 9.90
C GLY A 70 4.93 19.89 9.59
N ILE A 71 5.15 18.57 9.49
CA ILE A 71 4.08 17.59 9.36
C ILE A 71 3.33 17.50 10.69
N ASP A 72 2.06 17.91 10.69
CA ASP A 72 1.14 17.72 11.80
C ASP A 72 0.29 16.45 11.62
N SER A 73 -0.55 16.13 12.62
CA SER A 73 -1.40 14.93 12.59
C SER A 73 -2.40 14.93 11.43
N LEU A 74 -2.89 16.10 10.99
CA LEU A 74 -3.84 16.19 9.88
C LEU A 74 -3.14 15.89 8.55
N ILE A 75 -1.94 16.43 8.35
CA ILE A 75 -1.10 16.15 7.19
C ILE A 75 -0.69 14.67 7.17
N ALA A 76 -0.29 14.12 8.31
CA ALA A 76 0.04 12.70 8.44
C ALA A 76 -1.11 11.78 8.01
N VAL A 77 -2.34 12.06 8.45
CA VAL A 77 -3.54 11.30 8.03
C VAL A 77 -3.80 11.45 6.54
N LYS A 78 -3.64 12.65 5.97
CA LYS A 78 -3.79 12.87 4.52
C LYS A 78 -2.76 12.08 3.71
N LEU A 79 -1.49 12.10 4.13
CA LEU A 79 -0.41 11.36 3.49
C LEU A 79 -0.63 9.86 3.60
N ARG A 80 -1.00 9.35 4.78
CA ARG A 80 -1.42 7.94 4.96
C ARG A 80 -2.53 7.57 3.99
N ASN A 81 -3.60 8.35 3.94
CA ASN A 81 -4.75 8.04 3.08
C ASN A 81 -4.34 8.02 1.61
N LYS A 82 -3.43 8.92 1.20
CA LYS A 82 -2.87 8.93 -0.14
C LYS A 82 -2.08 7.68 -0.46
N VAL A 83 -1.16 7.28 0.42
CA VAL A 83 -0.39 6.04 0.26
C VAL A 83 -1.32 4.82 0.19
N ARG A 84 -2.32 4.75 1.07
CA ARG A 84 -3.29 3.65 1.08
C ARG A 84 -4.11 3.58 -0.21
N THR A 85 -4.55 4.73 -0.75
CA THR A 85 -5.35 4.74 -1.97
C THR A 85 -4.50 4.45 -3.21
N ASP A 86 -3.30 5.03 -3.29
CA ASP A 86 -2.48 4.96 -4.51
C ASP A 86 -1.66 3.66 -4.58
N TRP A 87 -1.29 3.08 -3.43
CA TRP A 87 -0.41 1.90 -3.33
C TRP A 87 -1.03 0.72 -2.58
N LEU A 88 -2.26 0.84 -2.07
CA LEU A 88 -2.94 -0.21 -1.28
C LEU A 88 -2.19 -0.64 -0.01
N VAL A 89 -1.26 0.20 0.46
CA VAL A 89 -0.50 -0.03 1.69
C VAL A 89 -1.10 0.79 2.84
N ASP A 90 -1.48 0.12 3.92
CA ASP A 90 -1.92 0.81 5.14
C ASP A 90 -0.77 1.04 6.12
N LEU A 91 -0.15 2.21 6.03
CA LEU A 91 0.83 2.66 7.02
C LEU A 91 0.12 3.31 8.21
N ALA A 92 0.58 3.03 9.44
CA ALA A 92 0.15 3.78 10.60
C ALA A 92 0.53 5.27 10.46
N ALA A 93 -0.43 6.18 10.65
CA ALA A 93 -0.20 7.63 10.48
C ALA A 93 0.92 8.16 11.38
N VAL A 94 1.16 7.52 12.53
CA VAL A 94 2.28 7.83 13.44
C VAL A 94 3.64 7.73 12.75
N LYS A 95 3.79 6.90 11.70
CA LYS A 95 5.03 6.79 10.92
C LYS A 95 5.37 8.08 10.17
N PHE A 96 4.39 8.94 9.92
CA PHE A 96 4.60 10.27 9.32
C PHE A 96 4.89 11.37 10.36
N LEU A 97 4.80 11.04 11.66
CA LEU A 97 5.03 11.96 12.79
C LEU A 97 6.29 11.61 13.59
N ASP A 98 6.81 10.41 13.36
CA ASP A 98 8.00 9.88 14.01
C ASP A 98 9.28 10.38 13.30
N ASP A 99 10.44 10.03 13.82
CA ASP A 99 11.74 10.52 13.33
C ASP A 99 12.21 9.85 12.02
N PHE A 100 11.26 9.45 11.17
CA PHE A 100 11.54 8.84 9.87
C PHE A 100 12.02 9.88 8.87
N THR A 101 12.97 9.50 8.03
CA THR A 101 13.31 10.26 6.82
C THR A 101 12.37 9.89 5.69
N VAL A 102 12.36 10.69 4.61
CA VAL A 102 11.61 10.34 3.40
C VAL A 102 12.12 9.01 2.80
N VAL A 103 13.43 8.77 2.85
CA VAL A 103 14.02 7.49 2.42
C VAL A 103 13.46 6.32 3.23
N ASN A 104 13.35 6.46 4.56
CA ASN A 104 12.80 5.38 5.38
C ASN A 104 11.34 5.09 5.05
N LEU A 105 10.54 6.12 4.76
CA LEU A 105 9.16 5.94 4.30
C LEU A 105 9.07 5.24 2.94
N VAL A 106 9.97 5.58 2.01
CA VAL A 106 10.07 4.92 0.70
C VAL A 106 10.37 3.43 0.86
N MET A 107 11.37 3.09 1.68
CA MET A 107 11.71 1.69 1.96
C MET A 107 10.55 0.95 2.61
N LEU A 108 9.87 1.57 3.57
CA LEU A 108 8.74 0.97 4.26
C LEU A 108 7.56 0.72 3.31
N VAL A 109 7.26 1.66 2.40
CA VAL A 109 6.20 1.46 1.40
C VAL A 109 6.58 0.35 0.42
N ASP A 110 7.82 0.33 -0.08
CA ASP A 110 8.27 -0.71 -1.00
C ASP A 110 8.20 -2.11 -0.37
N GLU A 111 8.64 -2.23 0.89
CA GLU A 111 8.53 -3.47 1.67
C GLU A 111 7.08 -3.92 1.83
N GLN A 112 6.18 -3.01 2.19
CA GLN A 112 4.76 -3.36 2.37
C GLN A 112 4.06 -3.73 1.06
N ILE A 113 4.42 -3.09 -0.06
CA ILE A 113 3.92 -3.48 -1.38
C ILE A 113 4.35 -4.92 -1.70
N ASN A 114 5.61 -5.28 -1.40
CA ASN A 114 6.10 -6.63 -1.63
C ASN A 114 5.44 -7.65 -0.70
N ASN A 115 5.27 -7.33 0.59
CA ASN A 115 4.67 -8.23 1.59
C ASN A 115 3.18 -8.49 1.35
N ALA A 116 2.39 -7.47 1.00
CA ALA A 116 0.96 -7.64 0.72
C ALA A 116 0.73 -8.65 -0.41
N ARG A 117 1.65 -8.67 -1.40
CA ARG A 117 1.60 -9.63 -2.51
C ARG A 117 2.02 -11.04 -2.12
N GLU A 118 2.96 -11.21 -1.20
CA GLU A 118 3.31 -12.54 -0.69
C GLU A 118 2.10 -13.17 0.01
N GLN A 119 1.35 -12.38 0.78
CA GLN A 119 0.12 -12.81 1.45
C GLN A 119 -1.03 -13.13 0.48
N ASP A 120 -1.20 -12.33 -0.57
CA ASP A 120 -2.17 -12.63 -1.64
C ASP A 120 -1.79 -13.91 -2.41
N ARG A 121 -0.49 -14.15 -2.66
CA ARG A 121 -0.03 -15.37 -3.34
C ARG A 121 -0.18 -16.62 -2.46
N GLU A 122 0.03 -16.51 -1.15
CA GLU A 122 -0.19 -17.61 -0.21
C GLU A 122 -1.68 -17.92 0.00
N SER A 123 -2.55 -16.90 0.05
CA SER A 123 -4.00 -17.10 0.17
C SER A 123 -4.65 -17.67 -1.11
N LEU A 124 -4.06 -17.40 -2.28
CA LEU A 124 -4.43 -18.01 -3.57
C LEU A 124 -3.80 -19.39 -3.80
N ASN A 125 -3.01 -19.92 -2.85
CA ASN A 125 -2.47 -21.28 -2.91
C ASN A 125 -3.33 -22.23 -2.04
N PRO A 126 -4.39 -22.86 -2.59
CA PRO A 126 -5.13 -23.90 -1.91
C PRO A 126 -4.29 -25.18 -1.89
N LYS A 127 -3.25 -25.23 -1.05
CA LYS A 127 -2.53 -26.48 -0.81
C LYS A 127 -2.38 -26.73 0.68
N ALA A 128 -3.50 -27.10 1.30
CA ALA A 128 -3.62 -28.24 2.22
C ALA A 128 -5.06 -28.34 2.75
N ILE A 129 -6.07 -28.52 1.88
CA ILE A 129 -7.04 -29.55 2.23
C ILE A 129 -6.30 -30.83 1.88
N ASN A 130 -5.59 -31.39 2.86
CA ASN A 130 -5.04 -32.73 2.70
C ASN A 130 -6.24 -33.64 2.48
N ASP A 131 -6.27 -34.28 1.31
CA ASP A 131 -7.15 -35.41 0.99
C ASP A 131 -6.79 -36.68 1.82
N ASP A 132 -6.39 -36.50 3.08
CA ASP A 132 -5.80 -37.55 3.94
C ASP A 132 -6.38 -37.55 5.37
N ASP A 133 -7.65 -37.14 5.53
CA ASP A 133 -8.42 -37.36 6.78
C ASP A 133 -9.66 -38.23 6.55
N TRP A 134 -9.45 -39.35 5.87
CA TRP A 134 -10.28 -40.54 6.02
C TRP A 134 -9.36 -41.70 6.39
N ILE A 135 -8.88 -41.67 7.63
CA ILE A 135 -8.26 -42.85 8.25
C ILE A 135 -9.33 -43.92 8.31
N ASP A 136 -9.20 -44.89 7.41
CA ASP A 136 -9.71 -46.24 7.57
C ASP A 136 -9.17 -46.79 8.89
N GLY A 137 -10.03 -47.07 9.87
CA GLY A 137 -9.56 -47.51 11.19
C GLY A 137 -10.63 -47.70 12.27
N GLU A 138 -11.31 -48.85 12.19
CA GLU A 138 -11.83 -49.68 13.29
C GLU A 138 -13.04 -49.17 14.13
N ILE A 139 -14.20 -49.81 13.96
CA ILE A 139 -14.66 -51.00 14.73
C ILE A 139 -15.82 -51.72 14.03
#